data_AF-A0A1F6EWP5-F1
#
_entry.id   AF-A0A1F6EWP5-F1
#
_cell.length_a   1.000
_cell.length_b   1.000
_cell.length_c   1.000
_cell.angle_alpha   90.00
_cell.angle_beta   90.00
_cell.angle_gamma   90.00
#
_symmetry.space_group_name_H-M   'P 1'
#
loop_
_entity.id
_entity.type
_entity.pdbx_description
1 polymer ?
#
loop_
_entity_poly.entity_id
_entity_poly.type
_entity_poly.pdbx_seq_one_letter_code
_entity_poly.pdbx_strand_id
1 'polypeptide(L)'
;MHMLRPIISFFSRLHRGAHLDPLRDWLAMLTLSAILLVGIVVWNIWAFDTVARGGVIGSSSTATSSVFNRSSLDAIQTIFADRAAEEAKYVTGVYRYTDPSR
;
A
#
# COMPACT_ATOMS: atom_id res chain seq x y z
N MET A 1 -26.25 -19.50 15.31
CA MET A 1 -25.49 -20.75 15.06
C MET A 1 -26.13 -21.58 13.93
N HIS A 2 -26.16 -21.09 12.68
CA HIS A 2 -26.81 -21.82 11.56
C HIS A 2 -25.96 -21.90 10.27
N MET A 3 -24.76 -21.31 10.21
CA MET A 3 -23.93 -21.27 8.99
C MET A 3 -22.83 -22.35 8.89
N LEU A 4 -22.61 -23.16 9.93
CA LEU A 4 -21.53 -24.18 9.94
C LEU A 4 -21.97 -25.56 9.41
N ARG A 5 -23.27 -25.78 9.18
CA ARG A 5 -23.82 -27.06 8.72
C ARG A 5 -23.35 -27.55 7.34
N PRO A 6 -23.19 -26.70 6.30
CA PRO A 6 -22.78 -27.19 4.98
C PRO A 6 -21.30 -27.57 4.93
N ILE A 7 -20.47 -26.96 5.76
CA ILE A 7 -19.03 -27.21 5.81
C ILE A 7 -18.77 -28.61 6.39
N ILE A 8 -19.41 -28.95 7.51
CA ILE A 8 -19.23 -30.23 8.20
C ILE A 8 -19.75 -31.42 7.36
N SER A 9 -20.84 -31.23 6.61
CA SER A 9 -21.36 -32.28 5.72
C SER A 9 -20.45 -32.53 4.50
N PHE A 10 -19.74 -31.51 4.02
CA PHE A 10 -18.74 -31.65 2.96
C PHE A 10 -17.52 -32.46 3.43
N PHE A 11 -16.99 -32.15 4.62
CA PHE A 11 -15.88 -32.89 5.21
C PHE A 11 -16.23 -34.35 5.52
N SER A 12 -17.44 -34.63 6.01
CA SER A 12 -17.87 -36.01 6.28
C SER A 12 -18.07 -36.85 5.01
N ARG A 13 -18.41 -36.23 3.86
CA ARG A 13 -18.47 -36.88 2.56
C ARG A 13 -17.08 -37.19 1.98
N LEU A 14 -16.11 -36.30 2.21
CA LEU A 14 -14.71 -36.56 1.85
C LEU A 14 -14.12 -37.76 2.62
N HIS A 15 -14.57 -37.99 3.87
CA HIS A 15 -13.98 -39.00 4.75
C HIS A 15 -14.56 -40.42 4.58
N ARG A 16 -15.78 -40.59 4.07
CA ARG A 16 -16.52 -41.87 4.18
C ARG A 16 -16.55 -42.74 2.91
N GLY A 17 -15.77 -42.42 1.87
CA GLY A 17 -15.88 -43.10 0.58
C GLY A 17 -14.57 -43.46 -0.13
N ALA A 18 -13.42 -43.44 0.55
CA ALA A 18 -12.14 -43.46 -0.14
C ALA A 18 -11.64 -44.89 -0.46
N HIS A 19 -11.92 -45.35 -1.68
CA HIS A 19 -10.81 -45.83 -2.50
C HIS A 19 -9.92 -44.60 -2.73
N LEU A 20 -8.86 -44.49 -1.94
CA LEU A 20 -7.88 -43.40 -2.06
C LEU A 20 -7.18 -43.57 -3.40
N ASP A 21 -7.58 -42.78 -4.39
CA ASP A 21 -6.79 -42.60 -5.60
C ASP A 21 -5.89 -41.37 -5.36
N PRO A 22 -4.66 -41.58 -4.86
CA PRO A 22 -3.82 -40.50 -4.36
C PRO A 22 -3.57 -39.44 -5.43
N LEU A 23 -3.44 -39.86 -6.69
CA LEU A 23 -3.18 -38.93 -7.81
C LEU A 23 -4.31 -37.92 -7.99
N ARG A 24 -5.57 -38.38 -7.93
CA ARG A 24 -6.74 -37.53 -8.09
C ARG A 24 -6.91 -36.57 -6.92
N ASP A 25 -6.68 -37.03 -5.70
CA ASP A 25 -6.80 -36.21 -4.50
C ASP A 25 -5.72 -35.11 -4.45
N TRP A 26 -4.47 -35.43 -4.81
CA TRP A 26 -3.41 -34.44 -4.95
C TRP A 26 -3.71 -33.41 -6.03
N LEU A 27 -4.23 -33.84 -7.19
CA LEU A 27 -4.59 -32.93 -8.28
C LEU A 27 -5.75 -31.99 -7.87
N ALA A 28 -6.75 -32.51 -7.16
CA ALA A 28 -7.83 -31.69 -6.61
C ALA A 28 -7.31 -30.65 -5.61
N MET A 29 -6.35 -31.03 -4.75
CA MET A 29 -5.75 -30.13 -3.78
C MET A 29 -4.90 -29.03 -4.43
N LEU A 30 -4.10 -29.39 -5.45
CA LEU A 30 -3.29 -28.43 -6.22
C LEU A 30 -4.15 -27.45 -7.02
N THR A 31 -5.22 -27.94 -7.66
CA THR A 31 -6.14 -27.07 -8.41
C THR A 31 -6.87 -26.11 -7.49
N LEU A 32 -7.34 -26.58 -6.32
CA LEU A 32 -7.94 -25.71 -5.31
C LEU A 32 -6.94 -24.65 -4.81
N SER A 33 -5.70 -25.05 -4.56
CA SER A 33 -4.63 -24.12 -4.16
C SER A 33 -4.35 -23.07 -5.22
N ALA A 34 -4.29 -23.46 -6.50
CA ALA A 34 -4.10 -22.52 -7.61
C ALA A 34 -5.25 -21.51 -7.72
N ILE A 35 -6.50 -21.96 -7.57
CA ILE A 35 -7.68 -21.08 -7.58
C ILE A 35 -7.61 -20.06 -6.43
N LEU A 36 -7.30 -20.52 -5.22
CA LEU A 36 -7.12 -19.65 -4.06
C LEU A 36 -6.01 -18.63 -4.28
N LEU A 37 -4.87 -19.07 -4.83
CA LEU A 37 -3.73 -18.20 -5.12
C LEU A 37 -4.12 -17.10 -6.12
N VAL A 38 -4.78 -17.45 -7.22
CA VAL A 38 -5.26 -16.48 -8.21
C VAL A 38 -6.24 -15.50 -7.56
N GLY A 39 -7.17 -16.00 -6.73
CA GLY A 39 -8.11 -15.16 -5.99
C GLY A 39 -7.42 -14.14 -5.08
N ILE A 40 -6.39 -14.57 -4.34
CA ILE A 40 -5.60 -13.70 -3.45
C ILE A 40 -4.86 -12.63 -4.27
N VAL A 41 -4.25 -13.00 -5.40
CA VAL A 41 -3.52 -12.05 -6.26
C VAL A 41 -4.47 -11.01 -6.83
N VAL A 42 -5.59 -11.42 -7.42
CA VAL A 42 -6.60 -10.51 -7.97
C VAL A 42 -7.15 -9.59 -6.89
N TRP A 43 -7.47 -10.13 -5.71
CA TRP A 43 -7.93 -9.35 -4.57
C TRP A 43 -6.90 -8.28 -4.15
N ASN A 44 -5.62 -8.64 -4.07
CA ASN A 44 -4.55 -7.70 -3.69
C ASN A 44 -4.37 -6.60 -4.73
N ILE A 45 -4.38 -6.94 -6.03
CA ILE A 45 -4.26 -5.95 -7.12
C ILE A 45 -5.43 -4.96 -7.04
N TRP A 46 -6.66 -5.46 -6.92
CA TRP A 46 -7.85 -4.63 -6.82
C TRP A 46 -7.84 -3.76 -5.55
N ALA A 47 -7.45 -4.33 -4.41
CA ALA A 47 -7.33 -3.61 -3.15
C ALA A 47 -6.32 -2.47 -3.25
N PHE A 48 -5.16 -2.74 -3.85
CA PHE A 48 -4.12 -1.73 -4.05
C PHE A 48 -4.59 -0.61 -4.98
N ASP A 49 -5.20 -0.93 -6.13
CA ASP A 49 -5.74 0.07 -7.06
C ASP A 49 -6.82 0.93 -6.40
N THR A 50 -7.69 0.31 -5.58
CA THR A 50 -8.73 1.02 -4.82
C THR A 50 -8.13 2.06 -3.87
N VAL A 51 -7.10 1.67 -3.10
CA VAL A 51 -6.42 2.57 -2.15
C VAL A 51 -5.61 3.65 -2.89
N ALA A 52 -4.92 3.29 -3.97
CA ALA A 52 -4.13 4.23 -4.77
C ALA A 52 -5.00 5.34 -5.39
N ARG A 53 -6.26 5.05 -5.72
CA ARG A 53 -7.24 6.03 -6.21
C ARG A 53 -7.92 6.85 -5.11
N GLY A 54 -7.52 6.67 -3.85
CA GLY A 54 -8.10 7.36 -2.70
C GLY A 54 -9.38 6.71 -2.17
N GLY A 55 -9.73 5.52 -2.65
CA GLY A 55 -10.76 4.68 -2.04
C GLY A 55 -10.28 4.09 -0.71
N VAL A 56 -11.23 3.65 0.11
CA VAL A 56 -10.97 3.01 1.41
C VAL A 56 -11.58 1.61 1.41
N ILE A 57 -10.85 0.65 1.95
CA ILE A 57 -11.34 -0.72 2.14
C ILE A 57 -11.86 -0.83 3.56
N GLY A 58 -13.19 -0.94 3.71
CA GLY A 58 -13.87 -0.99 5.01
C GLY A 58 -14.53 0.35 5.39
N SER A 59 -14.79 0.55 6.69
CA SER A 59 -15.42 1.77 7.19
C SER A 59 -14.54 2.99 6.91
N SER A 60 -15.15 4.10 6.49
CA SER A 60 -14.48 5.37 6.30
C SER A 60 -13.76 5.75 7.59
N SER A 61 -12.42 5.80 7.55
CA SER A 61 -11.64 6.30 8.68
C SER A 61 -12.08 7.74 8.94
N THR A 62 -12.57 8.02 10.15
CA THR A 62 -12.84 9.38 10.62
C THR A 62 -11.59 10.19 10.35
N ALA A 63 -11.70 11.18 9.45
CA ALA A 63 -10.59 11.96 8.93
C ALA A 63 -9.64 12.37 10.06
N THR A 64 -8.56 11.62 10.23
CA THR A 64 -7.44 12.06 11.04
C THR A 64 -6.83 13.17 10.23
N SER A 65 -6.77 14.38 10.80
CA SER A 65 -6.17 15.53 10.15
C SER A 65 -4.83 15.11 9.57
N SER A 66 -4.63 15.35 8.27
CA SER A 66 -3.42 14.98 7.55
C SER A 66 -2.20 15.39 8.36
N VAL A 67 -1.41 14.40 8.82
CA VAL A 67 -0.15 14.65 9.53
C VAL A 67 0.80 15.49 8.66
N PHE A 68 0.64 15.40 7.34
CA PHE A 68 1.38 16.18 6.37
C PHE A 68 0.59 17.42 5.96
N ASN A 69 1.06 18.57 6.41
CA ASN A 69 0.59 19.86 5.92
C ASN A 69 1.36 20.21 4.63
N ARG A 70 0.69 20.15 3.47
CA ARG A 70 1.31 20.48 2.17
C ARG A 70 1.86 21.91 2.15
N SER A 71 1.23 22.87 2.81
CA SER A 71 1.76 24.24 2.85
C SER A 71 3.09 24.34 3.59
N SER A 72 3.34 23.43 4.54
CA SER A 72 4.65 23.34 5.21
C SER A 72 5.73 22.79 4.27
N LEU A 73 5.39 21.86 3.37
CA LEU A 73 6.35 21.34 2.37
C LEU A 73 6.69 22.41 1.33
N ASP A 74 5.69 23.14 0.83
CA ASP A 74 5.89 24.25 -0.10
C ASP A 74 6.72 25.38 0.53
N ALA A 75 6.48 25.66 1.81
CA ALA A 75 7.27 26.64 2.56
C ALA A 75 8.75 26.20 2.69
N ILE A 76 9.00 24.92 2.98
CA ILE A 76 10.38 24.39 3.04
C ILE A 76 11.07 24.53 1.68
N GLN A 77 10.39 24.18 0.58
CA GLN A 77 10.95 24.32 -0.76
C GLN A 77 11.29 25.77 -1.10
N THR A 78 10.43 26.71 -0.70
CA THR A 78 10.64 28.14 -0.90
C THR A 78 11.86 28.64 -0.14
N ILE A 79 12.03 28.24 1.13
CA ILE A 79 13.20 28.61 1.94
C ILE A 79 14.51 28.13 1.30
N PHE A 80 14.53 26.92 0.75
CA PHE A 80 15.72 26.41 0.07
C PHE A 80 16.03 27.17 -1.22
N ALA A 81 15.01 27.52 -2.00
CA ALA A 81 15.18 28.33 -3.20
C ALA A 81 15.75 29.73 -2.86
N ASP A 82 15.21 30.37 -1.82
CA ASP A 82 15.70 31.68 -1.37
C ASP A 82 17.15 31.62 -0.88
N ARG A 83 17.52 30.58 -0.12
CA ARG A 83 18.90 30.37 0.33
C ARG A 83 19.86 30.14 -0.83
N ALA A 84 19.47 29.36 -1.83
CA ALA A 84 20.28 29.14 -3.02
C ALA A 84 20.47 30.42 -3.84
N ALA A 85 19.42 31.23 -3.97
CA ALA A 85 19.50 32.54 -4.61
C ALA A 85 20.41 33.50 -3.83
N GLU A 86 20.38 33.45 -2.50
CA GLU A 86 21.24 34.26 -1.64
C GLU A 86 22.71 33.84 -1.72
N GLU A 87 22.99 32.54 -1.74
CA GLU A 87 24.34 32.00 -1.94
C GLU A 87 24.92 32.41 -3.30
N ALA A 88 24.10 32.38 -4.35
CA ALA A 88 24.51 32.84 -5.67
C ALA A 88 24.96 34.31 -5.67
N LYS A 89 24.38 35.19 -4.85
CA LYS A 89 24.79 36.61 -4.74
C LYS A 89 26.16 36.76 -4.09
N TYR A 90 26.52 35.91 -3.14
CA TYR A 90 27.86 35.88 -2.54
C TYR A 90 28.91 35.40 -3.55
N VAL A 91 28.59 34.38 -4.36
CA VAL A 91 29.52 33.83 -5.37
C VAL A 91 29.70 34.76 -6.57
N THR A 92 28.61 35.36 -7.06
CA THR A 92 28.65 36.23 -8.25
C THR A 92 29.19 37.63 -7.97
N GLY A 93 29.55 37.93 -6.72
CA GLY A 93 30.14 39.22 -6.34
C GLY A 93 29.15 40.39 -6.33
N VAL A 94 27.84 40.10 -6.30
CA VAL A 94 26.79 41.12 -6.09
C VAL A 94 26.98 41.80 -4.74
N TYR A 95 27.38 41.04 -3.72
CA TYR A 95 27.80 41.61 -2.45
C TYR A 95 29.26 42.03 -2.49
N ARG A 96 29.50 43.32 -2.33
CA ARG A 96 30.84 43.91 -2.21
C ARG A 96 31.09 44.29 -0.76
N TYR A 97 31.94 43.54 -0.09
CA TYR A 97 32.36 43.84 1.27
C TYR A 97 33.45 44.89 1.24
N THR A 98 33.21 46.02 1.92
CA THR A 98 34.23 47.03 2.14
C THR A 98 34.75 46.84 3.55
N ASP A 99 36.07 46.68 3.69
CA ASP A 99 36.72 46.60 4.99
C ASP A 99 36.58 47.97 5.71
N PRO A 100 35.94 48.01 6.90
CA PRO A 100 35.72 49.26 7.62
C PRO A 100 37.00 49.83 8.28
N SER A 101 38.15 49.17 8.17
CA SER A 101 39.41 49.61 8.78
C SER A 101 40.27 50.55 7.90
N ARG A 102 39.77 50.95 6.72
CA ARG A 102 40.42 51.90 5.81
C ARG A 102 39.84 53.30 5.87
#